data_AF-F3FWW2-F1
#
_entry.id   AF-F3FWW2-F1
#
_cell.length_a   1.000
_cell.length_b   1.000
_cell.length_c   1.000
_cell.angle_alpha   90.00
_cell.angle_beta   90.00
_cell.angle_gamma   90.00
#
_symmetry.space_group_name_H-M   'P 1'
#
loop_
_entity.id
_entity.type
_entity.pdbx_description
1 polymer ?
#
loop_
_entity_poly.entity_id
_entity_poly.type
_entity_poly.pdbx_seq_one_letter_code
_entity_poly.pdbx_strand_id
1 'polypeptide(L)' 'RHTRLDIRQAPMLRIGYAHDEVNNRWLGMLLFHHLVDDATSLRILRSEIEAHMLGQQASLPPSVPYRNYVAQAMLGVSRE' A
#
# COMPACT_ATOMS: atom_id res chain seq x y z
N ARG A 1 -23.99 1.65 2.76
CA ARG A 1 -22.87 1.91 3.70
C ARG A 1 -21.79 2.67 2.93
N HIS A 2 -21.40 3.88 3.34
CA HIS A 2 -20.26 4.59 2.76
C HIS A 2 -19.04 4.39 3.65
N THR A 3 -18.06 3.65 3.14
CA THR A 3 -16.78 3.43 3.84
C THR A 3 -15.83 4.55 3.42
N ARG A 4 -16.04 5.77 3.92
CA ARG A 4 -15.15 6.91 3.67
C ARG A 4 -14.11 7.00 4.77
N LEU A 5 -12.85 7.19 4.39
CA LEU A 5 -11.77 7.50 5.34
C LEU A 5 -11.73 9.02 5.56
N ASP A 6 -11.80 9.46 6.82
CA ASP A 6 -11.59 10.88 7.17
C ASP A 6 -10.10 11.20 6.99
N ILE A 7 -9.77 12.10 6.06
CA ILE A 7 -8.39 12.49 5.72
C ILE A 7 -7.62 13.11 6.89
N ARG A 8 -8.31 13.55 7.94
CA ARG A 8 -7.71 14.16 9.12
C ARG A 8 -7.29 13.12 10.16
N GLN A 9 -7.64 11.85 9.96
CA GLN A 9 -7.35 10.77 10.90
C GLN A 9 -6.51 9.69 10.22
N ALA A 10 -5.35 9.39 10.81
CA ALA A 10 -4.56 8.22 10.44
C ALA A 10 -5.13 6.95 11.11
N PRO A 11 -4.94 5.76 10.51
CA PRO A 11 -4.35 5.51 9.20
C PRO A 11 -5.34 5.75 8.04
N MET A 12 -4.85 6.27 6.91
CA MET A 12 -5.62 6.42 5.66
C MET A 12 -5.68 5.12 4.82
N LEU A 13 -5.59 3.98 5.51
CA LEU A 13 -5.75 2.64 4.94
C LEU A 13 -6.50 1.75 5.92
N ARG A 14 -7.24 0.77 5.42
CA ARG A 14 -7.89 -0.28 6.22
C ARG A 14 -7.84 -1.62 5.50
N ILE A 15 -7.71 -2.70 6.26
CA ILE A 15 -7.90 -4.06 5.77
C ILE A 15 -9.17 -4.65 6.38
N GLY A 16 -10.06 -5.13 5.53
CA GLY A 16 -11.13 -6.04 5.90
C GLY A 16 -10.76 -7.44 5.43
N TYR A 17 -11.16 -8.46 6.17
CA TYR A 17 -10.95 -9.85 5.77
C TYR A 17 -12.17 -10.69 6.13
N ALA A 18 -12.39 -11.75 5.35
CA ALA A 18 -13.47 -12.70 5.56
C ALA A 18 -13.02 -14.11 5.16
N HIS A 19 -13.48 -15.10 5.91
CA HIS A 19 -13.31 -16.50 5.55
C HIS A 19 -14.46 -16.92 4.62
N ASP A 20 -14.12 -17.44 3.44
CA ASP A 20 -15.03 -18.01 2.46
C ASP A 20 -14.98 -19.53 2.60
N GLU A 21 -15.82 -20.07 3.48
CA GLU A 21 -15.86 -21.51 3.81
C GLU A 21 -16.16 -22.38 2.60
N VAL A 22 -17.05 -21.92 1.71
CA VAL A 22 -17.47 -22.68 0.52
C VAL A 22 -16.29 -22.96 -0.41
N ASN A 23 -15.38 -21.99 -0.54
CA ASN A 23 -14.19 -22.12 -1.39
C ASN A 23 -12.91 -22.39 -0.59
N ASN A 24 -13.03 -22.62 0.73
CA ASN A 24 -11.91 -22.82 1.67
C ASN A 24 -10.77 -21.80 1.47
N ARG A 25 -11.09 -20.51 1.46
CA ARG A 25 -10.12 -19.43 1.23
C ARG A 25 -10.38 -18.22 2.12
N TRP A 26 -9.35 -17.39 2.28
CA TRP A 26 -9.50 -16.06 2.87
C TRP A 26 -9.60 -15.01 1.78
N LEU A 27 -10.54 -14.07 1.96
CA LEU A 27 -10.68 -12.89 1.13
C LEU A 27 -10.19 -11.69 1.92
N GLY A 28 -9.25 -10.94 1.35
CA GLY A 28 -8.79 -9.66 1.88
C GLY A 28 -9.27 -8.51 1.01
N MET A 29 -9.74 -7.44 1.64
CA MET A 29 -10.08 -6.18 0.98
C MET A 29 -9.27 -5.05 1.60
N LEU A 30 -8.43 -4.43 0.78
CA LEU A 30 -7.67 -3.24 1.15
C LEU A 30 -8.42 -1.99 0.66
N LEU A 31 -8.66 -1.07 1.58
CA LEU A 31 -9.24 0.24 1.31
C LEU A 31 -8.17 1.30 1.57
N PHE A 32 -7.96 2.17 0.59
CA PHE A 32 -7.04 3.30 0.69
C PHE A 32 -7.78 4.61 0.40
N HIS A 33 -7.25 5.71 0.93
CA HIS A 33 -7.59 7.02 0.42
C HIS A 33 -6.59 7.40 -0.67
N HIS A 34 -7.06 7.83 -1.85
CA HIS A 34 -6.21 8.29 -2.97
C HIS A 34 -5.25 9.46 -2.68
N LEU A 35 -5.25 9.98 -1.45
CA LEU A 35 -4.31 11.01 -1.02
C LEU A 35 -2.94 10.42 -0.64
N VAL A 36 -2.90 9.12 -0.30
CA VAL A 36 -1.69 8.42 0.15
C VAL A 36 -1.21 7.34 -0.81
N ASP A 37 -1.88 7.20 -1.95
CA ASP A 37 -1.50 6.24 -2.98
C ASP A 37 -1.61 6.84 -4.39
N ASP A 38 -1.04 6.12 -5.33
CA ASP A 38 -1.25 6.29 -6.75
C ASP A 38 -1.18 4.90 -7.44
N ALA A 39 -1.40 4.87 -8.76
CA ALA A 39 -1.37 3.62 -9.52
C ALA A 39 -0.01 2.89 -9.41
N THR A 40 1.10 3.63 -9.29
CA THR A 40 2.44 3.06 -9.14
C THR A 40 2.59 2.38 -7.79
N SER A 41 2.18 3.05 -6.72
CA SER A 41 2.24 2.58 -5.34
C SER A 41 1.39 1.32 -5.16
N LEU A 42 0.19 1.27 -5.75
CA LEU A 42 -0.67 0.08 -5.71
C LEU A 42 -0.05 -1.11 -6.44
N ARG A 43 0.65 -0.89 -7.57
CA ARG A 43 1.36 -1.95 -8.28
C ARG A 43 2.52 -2.52 -7.46
N ILE A 44 3.29 -1.64 -6.80
CA ILE A 44 4.39 -2.05 -5.91
C ILE A 44 3.83 -2.86 -4.74
N LEU A 45 2.81 -2.34 -4.05
CA LEU A 45 2.18 -3.01 -2.92
C LEU A 45 1.67 -4.40 -3.29
N ARG A 46 1.00 -4.54 -4.45
CA ARG A 46 0.55 -5.85 -4.94
C ARG A 46 1.72 -6.82 -5.13
N SER A 47 2.83 -6.36 -5.73
CA SER A 47 4.00 -7.22 -5.93
C SER A 47 4.69 -7.62 -4.61
N GLU A 48 4.72 -6.73 -3.62
CA GLU A 48 5.27 -7.02 -2.30
C GLU A 48 4.39 -8.03 -1.57
N ILE A 49 3.06 -7.87 -1.61
CA ILE A 49 2.10 -8.84 -1.06
C ILE A 49 2.29 -10.21 -1.70
N GLU A 50 2.40 -10.28 -3.03
CA GLU A 50 2.67 -11.54 -3.75
C GLU A 50 3.99 -12.18 -3.31
N ALA A 51 5.07 -11.41 -3.19
CA ALA A 51 6.37 -11.91 -2.72
C ALA A 51 6.28 -12.45 -1.29
N HIS A 52 5.56 -11.76 -0.39
CA HIS A 52 5.30 -12.24 0.97
C HIS A 52 4.50 -13.55 0.98
N MET A 53 3.46 -13.66 0.15
CA MET A 53 2.65 -14.88 0.05
C MET A 53 3.45 -16.08 -0.50
N LEU A 54 4.46 -15.81 -1.35
CA LEU A 54 5.35 -16.82 -1.91
C LEU A 54 6.58 -17.12 -1.03
N GLY A 55 6.73 -16.46 0.12
CA GLY A 55 7.90 -16.60 0.99
C GLY A 55 9.19 -15.98 0.42
N GLN A 56 9.07 -15.11 -0.58
CA GLN A 56 10.17 -14.49 -1.32
C GLN A 56 10.52 -13.09 -0.80
N GLN A 57 9.97 -12.65 0.34
CA GLN A 57 10.17 -11.29 0.85
C GLN A 57 11.65 -10.87 1.03
N ALA A 58 12.57 -11.83 1.17
CA ALA A 58 14.01 -11.55 1.27
C ALA A 58 14.63 -10.95 -0.01
N SER A 59 13.96 -11.08 -1.17
CA SER A 59 14.40 -10.47 -2.42
C SER A 59 13.88 -9.03 -2.62
N LEU A 60 12.98 -8.55 -1.75
CA LEU A 60 12.42 -7.22 -1.85
C LEU A 60 13.47 -6.17 -1.48
N PRO A 61 13.53 -5.04 -2.21
CA PRO A 61 14.40 -3.94 -1.85
C PRO A 61 13.95 -3.31 -0.52
N PRO A 62 14.84 -2.61 0.20
CA PRO A 62 14.44 -1.86 1.38
C PRO A 62 13.44 -0.76 1.01
N SER A 63 12.42 -0.58 1.85
CA SER A 63 11.43 0.49 1.68
C SER A 63 12.10 1.87 1.78
N VAL A 64 11.84 2.72 0.78
CA VAL A 64 12.30 4.12 0.77
C VAL A 64 11.13 5.02 1.15
N PRO A 65 11.21 5.78 2.26
CA PRO A 65 10.12 6.65 2.67
C PRO A 65 9.81 7.73 1.63
N TYR A 66 8.54 7.86 1.23
CA TYR A 66 8.10 8.86 0.24
C TYR A 66 8.46 10.31 0.63
N ARG A 67 8.55 10.62 1.94
CA ARG A 67 9.01 11.92 2.43
C ARG A 67 10.40 12.34 1.92
N ASN A 68 11.25 11.39 1.55
CA ASN A 68 12.56 11.68 0.97
C ASN A 68 12.41 12.28 -0.44
N TYR A 69 11.48 11.74 -1.23
CA TYR A 69 11.12 12.29 -2.54
C TYR A 69 10.50 13.68 -2.39
N VAL A 70 9.58 13.86 -1.44
CA VAL A 70 8.99 15.18 -1.15
C VAL A 70 10.07 16.20 -0.79
N ALA A 71 11.02 15.83 0.07
CA ALA A 71 12.12 16.71 0.43
C ALA A 71 12.98 17.10 -0.79
N GLN A 72 13.31 16.14 -1.67
CA GLN A 72 14.06 16.40 -2.90
C GLN A 72 13.31 17.34 -3.85
N ALA A 73 12.03 17.07 -4.10
CA ALA A 73 11.18 17.88 -4.97
C ALA A 73 11.03 19.31 -4.44
N MET A 74 10.88 19.47 -3.11
CA MET A 74 10.75 20.78 -2.47
C MET A 74 12.07 21.58 -2.44
N LEU A 75 13.22 20.91 -2.39
CA LEU A 75 14.54 21.54 -2.38
C LEU A 75 15.06 21.86 -3.79
N GLY A 76 14.32 21.53 -4.86
CA GLY A 76 14.72 21.79 -6.24
C GLY A 76 15.94 20.96 -6.69
N VAL A 77 16.29 19.91 -5.95
CA VAL A 77 17.41 19.03 -6.30
C VAL A 77 16.86 17.92 -7.19
N SER A 78 17.00 18.11 -8.51
CA SER A 78 16.74 17.06 -9.50
C SER A 78 17.74 15.91 -9.29
N ARG A 79 17.26 14.66 -9.38
CA ARG A 79 18.15 13.51 -9.58
C ARG A 79 18.76 13.61 -10.97
N GLU A 80 20.08 13.80 -11.05
CA GLU A 80 20.86 13.29 -12.18
C GLU A 80 20.82 11.76 -12.20
#